data_AF-A0A6P6RUV6-F1
#
_entry.id   AF-A0A6P6RUV6-F1
#
_cell.length_a   1.000
_cell.length_b   1.000
_cell.length_c   1.000
_cell.angle_alpha   90.00
_cell.angle_beta   90.00
_cell.angle_gamma   90.00
#
_symmetry.space_group_name_H-M   'P 1'
#
loop_
_entity.id
_entity.type
_entity.pdbx_description
1 polymer ?
#
loop_
_entity_poly.entity_id
_entity_poly.type
_entity_poly.pdbx_seq_one_letter_code
_entity_poly.pdbx_strand_id
1 'polypeptide(L)'
;MLNLLPKRSVAVSLLQGKRALQRVQVGSGKHQLELPQASVDALYSKINTTDAYHNKDFQPLPWKDFFSMKLSSFYLLEAAQSPDETKSALRDLHWFGDLANIYQTNAALTAADATATAAAAVAATPPTPFPMRK
;
A
#
# COMPACT_ATOMS: atom_id res chain seq x y z
N MET A 1 -7.02 -16.55 -17.29
CA MET A 1 -8.26 -15.76 -17.45
C MET A 1 -8.47 -15.35 -18.91
N LEU A 2 -9.73 -15.18 -19.31
CA LEU A 2 -10.16 -14.72 -20.64
C LEU A 2 -10.44 -13.22 -20.65
N ASN A 3 -10.41 -12.59 -21.82
CA ASN A 3 -10.74 -11.17 -21.98
C ASN A 3 -12.26 -10.95 -22.15
N LEU A 4 -13.02 -11.31 -21.11
CA LEU A 4 -14.48 -11.25 -21.12
C LEU A 4 -14.97 -10.60 -19.83
N LEU A 5 -15.31 -9.30 -19.88
CA LEU A 5 -15.93 -8.60 -18.75
C LEU A 5 -17.45 -8.53 -18.93
N PRO A 6 -18.24 -8.98 -17.95
CA PRO A 6 -19.70 -8.86 -18.01
C PRO A 6 -20.13 -7.40 -18.07
N LYS A 7 -21.12 -7.07 -18.90
CA LYS A 7 -21.73 -5.74 -18.91
C LYS A 7 -22.37 -5.41 -17.56
N ARG A 8 -22.29 -4.14 -17.17
CA ARG A 8 -22.88 -3.61 -15.92
C ARG A 8 -24.38 -3.32 -16.01
N SER A 9 -24.99 -3.52 -17.17
CA SER A 9 -26.42 -3.31 -17.32
C SER A 9 -27.19 -4.28 -16.42
N VAL A 10 -28.32 -3.82 -15.89
CA VAL A 10 -29.17 -4.60 -14.96
C VAL A 10 -29.65 -5.92 -15.60
N ALA A 11 -29.79 -5.95 -16.92
CA ALA A 11 -30.18 -7.13 -17.68
C ALA A 11 -29.12 -8.24 -17.70
N VAL A 12 -27.83 -7.91 -17.53
CA VAL A 12 -26.71 -8.87 -17.56
C VAL A 12 -26.20 -9.14 -16.16
N SER A 13 -25.85 -8.08 -15.43
CA SER A 13 -25.31 -8.17 -14.08
C SER A 13 -26.27 -7.53 -13.09
N LEU A 14 -27.26 -8.31 -12.65
CA LEU A 14 -28.28 -7.87 -11.69
C LEU A 14 -27.61 -7.48 -10.36
N LEU A 15 -28.03 -6.33 -9.80
CA LEU A 15 -27.51 -5.75 -8.53
C LEU A 15 -26.05 -5.26 -8.56
N GLN A 16 -25.41 -5.23 -9.73
CA GLN A 16 -24.05 -4.72 -9.86
C GLN A 16 -23.96 -3.24 -9.43
N GLY A 17 -23.00 -2.92 -8.57
CA GLY A 17 -22.79 -1.56 -8.06
C GLY A 17 -23.85 -1.06 -7.07
N LYS A 18 -24.81 -1.91 -6.64
CA LYS A 18 -25.74 -1.55 -5.55
C LYS A 18 -25.09 -1.56 -4.17
N ARG A 19 -23.93 -2.22 -4.03
CA ARG A 19 -23.08 -2.21 -2.84
C ARG A 19 -21.66 -1.80 -3.23
N ALA A 20 -20.89 -1.33 -2.24
CA ALA A 20 -19.51 -0.90 -2.41
C ALA A 20 -18.49 -2.06 -2.52
N LEU A 21 -18.96 -3.31 -2.56
CA LEU A 21 -18.13 -4.52 -2.53
C LEU A 21 -18.60 -5.55 -3.54
N GLN A 22 -17.65 -6.30 -4.09
CA GLN A 22 -17.88 -7.56 -4.79
C GLN A 22 -17.22 -8.71 -4.05
N ARG A 23 -17.71 -9.92 -4.30
CA ARG A 23 -17.19 -11.14 -3.68
C ARG A 23 -16.96 -12.19 -4.74
N VAL A 24 -15.85 -12.90 -4.63
CA VAL A 24 -15.52 -14.04 -5.50
C VAL A 24 -15.08 -15.22 -4.65
N GLN A 25 -15.33 -16.43 -5.16
CA GLN A 25 -14.81 -17.67 -4.60
C GLN A 25 -13.59 -18.11 -5.40
N VAL A 26 -12.48 -18.40 -4.74
CA VAL A 26 -11.19 -18.69 -5.38
C VAL A 26 -10.74 -20.11 -5.08
N GLY A 27 -10.32 -20.82 -6.14
CA GLY A 27 -9.73 -22.15 -6.06
C GLY A 27 -10.74 -23.27 -5.72
N SER A 28 -10.22 -24.49 -5.55
CA SER A 28 -11.02 -25.66 -5.15
C SER A 28 -11.58 -25.53 -3.73
N GLY A 29 -10.85 -24.86 -2.84
CA GLY A 29 -11.28 -24.57 -1.46
C GLY A 29 -12.38 -23.51 -1.34
N LYS A 30 -12.78 -22.86 -2.44
CA LYS A 30 -13.81 -21.81 -2.48
C LYS A 30 -13.56 -20.68 -1.47
N HIS A 31 -12.31 -20.27 -1.30
CA HIS A 31 -11.95 -19.18 -0.39
C HIS A 31 -12.65 -17.89 -0.82
N GLN A 32 -13.28 -17.20 0.13
CA GLN A 32 -13.97 -15.94 -0.15
C GLN A 32 -12.96 -14.79 -0.18
N LEU A 33 -13.02 -14.01 -1.27
CA LEU A 33 -12.26 -12.77 -1.41
C LEU A 33 -13.25 -11.63 -1.64
N GLU A 34 -13.12 -10.57 -0.84
CA GLU A 34 -13.87 -9.33 -1.01
C GLU A 34 -13.03 -8.32 -1.79
N LEU A 35 -13.66 -7.64 -2.76
CA LEU A 35 -13.03 -6.65 -3.62
C LEU A 35 -13.81 -5.34 -3.52
N PRO A 36 -13.14 -4.19 -3.38
CA PRO A 36 -13.81 -2.90 -3.44
C PRO A 36 -14.39 -2.67 -4.83
N GLN A 37 -15.64 -2.21 -4.89
CA GLN A 37 -16.32 -1.92 -6.17
C GLN A 37 -15.54 -0.89 -7.00
N ALA A 38 -14.86 0.07 -6.38
CA ALA A 38 -14.05 1.07 -7.06
C ALA A 38 -12.93 0.47 -7.94
N SER A 39 -12.26 -0.59 -7.46
CA SER A 39 -11.23 -1.27 -8.25
C SER A 39 -11.82 -2.00 -9.45
N VAL A 40 -13.03 -2.53 -9.30
CA VAL A 40 -13.73 -3.18 -10.42
C VAL A 40 -14.23 -2.14 -11.42
N ASP A 41 -14.73 -1.01 -10.95
CA ASP A 41 -15.18 0.11 -11.78
C ASP A 41 -14.04 0.73 -12.61
N ALA A 42 -12.82 0.74 -12.06
CA ALA A 42 -11.62 1.15 -12.77
C ALA A 42 -11.24 0.23 -13.96
N LEU A 43 -11.76 -1.00 -14.02
CA LEU A 43 -11.63 -1.85 -15.22
C LEU A 43 -12.61 -1.39 -16.30
N TYR A 44 -13.84 -1.08 -15.91
CA TYR A 44 -14.89 -0.66 -16.84
C TYR A 44 -14.61 0.70 -17.47
N SER A 45 -13.91 1.61 -16.77
CA SER A 45 -13.52 2.91 -17.34
C SER A 45 -12.50 2.80 -18.48
N LYS A 46 -11.83 1.65 -18.63
CA LYS A 46 -10.84 1.39 -19.68
C LYS A 46 -11.45 0.82 -20.95
N ILE A 47 -12.72 0.39 -20.91
CA ILE A 47 -13.39 -0.19 -22.07
C ILE A 47 -13.70 0.94 -23.06
N ASN A 48 -13.13 0.87 -24.26
CA ASN A 48 -13.31 1.86 -25.32
C ASN A 48 -13.86 1.24 -26.62
N THR A 49 -14.42 0.03 -26.54
CA THR A 49 -14.89 -0.71 -27.70
C THR A 49 -16.39 -0.99 -27.60
N THR A 50 -17.07 -0.93 -28.73
CA THR A 50 -18.46 -1.38 -28.87
C THR A 50 -18.58 -2.90 -29.06
N ASP A 51 -17.45 -3.57 -29.29
CA ASP A 51 -17.36 -5.02 -29.44
C ASP A 51 -17.98 -5.73 -28.25
N ALA A 52 -18.84 -6.71 -28.55
CA ALA A 52 -19.48 -7.51 -27.54
C ALA A 52 -19.49 -8.98 -27.97
N TYR A 53 -19.09 -9.85 -27.06
CA TYR A 53 -18.99 -11.28 -27.26
C TYR A 53 -20.02 -12.01 -26.40
N HIS A 54 -20.26 -13.28 -26.74
CA HIS A 54 -21.12 -14.21 -26.01
C HIS A 54 -22.50 -13.60 -25.68
N ASN A 55 -23.43 -13.67 -26.64
CA ASN A 55 -24.77 -13.09 -26.54
C ASN A 55 -24.78 -11.55 -26.33
N LYS A 56 -23.68 -10.88 -26.71
CA LYS A 56 -23.45 -9.44 -26.46
C LYS A 56 -23.45 -9.08 -24.97
N ASP A 57 -23.21 -10.03 -24.09
CA ASP A 57 -23.23 -9.81 -22.64
C ASP A 57 -21.85 -9.40 -22.11
N PHE A 58 -20.78 -9.68 -22.86
CA PHE A 58 -19.40 -9.44 -22.43
C PHE A 58 -18.68 -8.45 -23.34
N GLN A 59 -17.86 -7.61 -22.75
CA GLN A 59 -16.99 -6.65 -23.44
C GLN A 59 -15.52 -6.95 -23.15
N PRO A 60 -14.63 -6.79 -24.13
CA PRO A 60 -13.20 -6.96 -23.92
C PRO A 60 -12.58 -5.71 -23.29
N LEU A 61 -11.51 -5.90 -22.53
CA LEU A 61 -10.54 -4.83 -22.23
C LEU A 61 -9.63 -4.58 -23.44
N PRO A 62 -9.07 -3.37 -23.57
CA PRO A 62 -7.96 -3.11 -24.47
C PRO A 62 -6.80 -4.08 -24.20
N TRP A 63 -6.12 -4.53 -25.25
CA TRP A 63 -5.07 -5.55 -25.14
C TRP A 63 -3.95 -5.16 -24.17
N LYS A 64 -3.54 -3.89 -24.17
CA LYS A 64 -2.51 -3.36 -23.26
C LYS A 64 -2.88 -3.58 -21.79
N ASP A 65 -4.11 -3.24 -21.40
CA ASP A 65 -4.60 -3.40 -20.03
C ASP A 65 -4.81 -4.87 -19.67
N PHE A 66 -5.40 -5.64 -20.58
CA PHE A 66 -5.61 -7.07 -20.39
C PHE A 66 -4.28 -7.82 -20.19
N PHE A 67 -3.27 -7.51 -21.02
CA PHE A 67 -1.96 -8.16 -20.95
C PHE A 67 -1.15 -7.69 -19.74
N SER A 68 -1.22 -6.42 -19.37
CA SER A 68 -0.63 -5.90 -18.12
C SER A 68 -1.17 -6.66 -16.89
N MET A 69 -2.48 -6.87 -16.82
CA MET A 69 -3.10 -7.65 -15.75
C MET A 69 -2.65 -9.12 -15.74
N LYS A 70 -2.46 -9.72 -16.92
CA LYS A 70 -1.88 -11.06 -17.05
C LYS A 70 -0.43 -11.13 -16.56
N LEU A 71 0.40 -10.15 -16.91
CA LEU A 71 1.80 -10.08 -16.45
C LEU A 71 1.87 -9.95 -14.93
N SER A 72 1.10 -9.06 -14.32
CA SER A 72 1.05 -8.94 -12.85
C SER A 72 0.62 -10.26 -12.18
N SER A 73 -0.37 -10.95 -12.77
CA SER A 73 -0.82 -12.25 -12.26
C SER A 73 0.26 -13.34 -12.41
N PHE A 74 1.00 -13.31 -13.52
CA PHE A 74 2.10 -14.23 -13.79
C PHE A 74 3.24 -14.03 -12.79
N TYR A 75 3.68 -12.80 -12.55
CA TYR A 75 4.75 -12.52 -11.60
C TYR A 75 4.38 -12.89 -10.16
N LEU A 76 3.12 -12.71 -9.75
CA LEU A 76 2.66 -13.17 -8.43
C LEU A 76 2.68 -14.70 -8.32
N LEU A 77 2.36 -15.41 -9.39
CA LEU A 77 2.40 -16.86 -9.43
C LEU A 77 3.85 -17.38 -9.42
N GLU A 78 4.72 -16.77 -10.21
CA GLU A 78 6.14 -17.10 -10.26
C GLU A 78 6.82 -16.86 -8.90
N ALA A 79 6.54 -15.70 -8.27
CA ALA A 79 7.05 -15.40 -6.94
C ALA A 79 6.61 -16.46 -5.90
N ALA A 80 5.32 -16.84 -5.91
CA ALA A 80 4.80 -17.86 -4.99
C ALA A 80 5.37 -19.27 -5.22
N GLN A 81 5.94 -19.55 -6.40
CA GLN A 81 6.60 -20.82 -6.72
C GLN A 81 8.10 -20.80 -6.41
N SER A 82 8.71 -19.61 -6.34
CA SER A 82 10.13 -19.45 -6.10
C SER A 82 10.47 -19.63 -4.60
N PRO A 83 11.56 -20.35 -4.27
CA PRO A 83 12.01 -20.47 -2.88
C PRO A 83 12.59 -19.15 -2.31
N ASP A 84 13.16 -18.30 -3.18
CA ASP A 84 13.82 -17.03 -2.81
C ASP A 84 12.89 -15.82 -2.97
N GLU A 85 11.62 -16.00 -2.63
CA GLU A 85 10.59 -14.96 -2.68
C GLU A 85 10.88 -13.81 -1.71
N THR A 86 10.83 -12.57 -2.22
CA THR A 86 10.78 -11.35 -1.41
C THR A 86 9.45 -11.24 -0.68
N LYS A 87 9.48 -11.06 0.65
CA LYS A 87 8.28 -11.00 1.50
C LYS A 87 7.35 -9.81 1.26
N SER A 88 7.80 -8.82 0.49
CA SER A 88 7.06 -7.60 0.21
C SER A 88 7.15 -7.24 -1.26
N ALA A 89 6.08 -6.62 -1.78
CA ALA A 89 6.05 -6.04 -3.12
C ALA A 89 6.67 -4.63 -3.18
N LEU A 90 7.13 -4.09 -2.04
CA LEU A 90 7.83 -2.82 -1.99
C LEU A 90 9.21 -2.96 -2.64
N ARG A 91 9.64 -1.91 -3.33
CA ARG A 91 10.99 -1.79 -3.87
C ARG A 91 11.98 -1.49 -2.75
N ASP A 92 13.21 -1.15 -3.11
CA ASP A 92 14.22 -0.77 -2.14
C ASP A 92 13.79 0.46 -1.32
N LEU A 93 13.90 0.37 0.00
CA LEU A 93 13.52 1.41 0.96
C LEU A 93 14.80 2.10 1.47
N HIS A 94 15.16 3.23 0.86
CA HIS A 94 16.40 3.94 1.20
C HIS A 94 16.25 4.98 2.34
N TRP A 95 15.03 5.29 2.78
CA TRP A 95 14.73 6.41 3.69
C TRP A 95 14.90 6.08 5.18
N PHE A 96 15.22 4.84 5.53
CA PHE A 96 15.45 4.46 6.93
C PHE A 96 16.70 5.13 7.53
N GLY A 97 17.73 5.37 6.71
CA GLY A 97 18.93 6.09 7.14
C GLY A 97 18.61 7.52 7.57
N ASP A 98 17.78 8.21 6.79
CA ASP A 98 17.36 9.58 7.10
C ASP A 98 16.56 9.65 8.40
N LEU A 99 15.66 8.69 8.63
CA LEU A 99 14.93 8.60 9.90
C LEU A 99 15.84 8.36 11.09
N ALA A 100 16.83 7.49 10.96
CA ALA A 100 17.80 7.25 12.02
C ALA A 100 18.61 8.52 12.31
N ASN A 101 19.01 9.25 11.27
CA ASN A 101 19.74 10.51 11.41
C ASN A 101 18.89 11.56 12.12
N ILE A 102 17.65 11.78 11.69
CA ILE A 102 16.72 12.74 12.32
C ILE A 102 16.47 12.37 13.79
N TYR A 103 16.32 11.08 14.09
CA TYR A 103 16.13 10.63 15.46
C TYR A 103 17.34 10.95 16.34
N GLN A 104 18.55 10.63 15.86
CA GLN A 104 19.79 10.87 16.60
C GLN A 104 20.06 12.36 16.80
N THR A 105 19.84 13.20 15.78
CA THR A 105 20.02 14.65 15.89
C THR A 105 19.04 15.27 16.88
N ASN A 106 17.76 14.87 16.84
CA ASN A 106 16.75 15.39 17.76
C ASN A 106 17.01 14.94 19.21
N ALA A 107 17.46 13.70 19.42
CA ALA A 107 17.86 13.21 20.74
C ALA A 107 19.06 14.01 21.29
N ALA A 108 20.07 14.26 20.45
CA ALA A 108 21.24 15.06 20.83
C ALA A 108 20.87 16.52 21.15
N LEU A 109 20.00 17.13 20.34
CA LEU A 109 19.52 18.50 20.57
C LEU A 109 18.76 18.59 21.90
N THR A 110 17.87 17.64 22.18
CA THR A 110 17.09 17.61 23.43
C THR A 110 18.00 17.45 24.65
N ALA A 111 19.02 16.58 24.56
CA ALA A 111 20.00 16.42 25.62
C ALA A 111 20.83 17.71 25.83
N ALA A 112 21.25 18.37 24.75
CA ALA A 112 21.96 19.64 24.81
C ALA A 112 21.11 20.74 25.48
N ASP A 113 19.84 20.88 25.09
CA ASP A 113 18.90 21.85 25.67
C ASP A 113 18.66 21.59 27.17
N ALA A 114 18.54 20.31 27.58
CA ALA A 114 18.41 19.93 28.99
C ALA A 114 19.67 20.31 29.80
N THR A 115 20.86 20.12 29.24
CA THR A 115 22.12 20.53 29.90
C THR A 115 22.27 22.05 29.96
N ALA A 116 21.87 22.78 28.92
CA ALA A 116 21.93 24.24 28.88
C ALA A 116 20.96 24.86 29.91
N THR A 117 19.76 24.32 30.02
CA THR A 117 18.77 24.74 31.04
C THR A 117 19.24 24.42 32.46
N ALA A 118 19.85 23.25 32.69
CA ALA A 118 20.44 22.90 33.99
C ALA A 118 21.63 23.82 34.35
N ALA A 119 22.51 24.12 33.40
CA ALA A 119 23.63 25.04 33.60
C ALA A 119 23.16 26.47 33.90
N ALA A 120 22.14 26.96 33.20
CA ALA A 120 21.51 28.24 33.48
C ALA A 120 20.87 28.28 34.89
N ALA A 121 20.25 27.18 35.32
CA ALA A 121 19.69 27.08 36.68
C ALA A 121 20.77 27.08 37.78
N VAL A 122 21.92 26.43 37.54
CA VAL A 122 23.08 26.44 38.46
C VAL A 122 23.73 27.83 38.51
N ALA A 123 23.86 28.51 37.36
CA ALA A 123 24.38 29.88 37.31
C ALA A 123 23.48 30.92 38.01
N ALA A 124 22.17 30.65 38.07
CA ALA A 124 21.21 31.49 38.79
C ALA A 124 21.20 31.23 40.32
N THR A 125 21.85 30.17 40.80
CA THR A 125 21.98 29.88 42.24
C THR A 125 23.27 30.53 42.79
N PRO A 126 23.22 31.17 43.98
CA PRO A 126 24.40 31.83 44.55
C PRO A 126 25.53 30.83 44.82
N PRO A 127 26.81 31.21 44.61
CA PRO A 127 27.93 30.28 44.67
C PRO A 127 28.05 29.63 46.05
N THR A 128 28.12 28.31 46.08
CA THR A 128 28.38 27.54 47.30
C THR A 128 29.84 27.73 47.74
N PRO A 129 30.10 28.16 48.98
CA PRO A 129 31.46 28.41 49.43
C PRO A 129 32.24 27.09 49.54
N PHE A 130 33.42 27.05 48.90
CA PHE A 130 34.32 25.91 49.01
C PHE A 130 34.91 25.84 50.43
N PRO A 131 34.95 24.64 51.07
CA PRO A 131 35.58 24.49 52.37
C PRO A 131 37.10 24.67 52.22
N MET A 132 37.61 25.82 52.66
CA MET A 132 39.04 26.08 52.74
C MET A 132 39.64 25.34 53.96
N ARG A 133 40.78 24.66 53.76
CA ARG A 133 41.55 24.05 54.86
C ARG A 133 41.99 25.16 55.84
N LYS A 134 41.62 25.00 57.11
CA LYS A 134 42.05 25.86 58.22
C LYS A 134 43.54 25.73 58.49
#